data_AF-A0A7V1I3W4-F1
#
_entry.id   AF-A0A7V1I3W4-F1
#
_cell.length_a   1.000
_cell.length_b   1.000
_cell.length_c   1.000
_cell.angle_alpha   90.00
_cell.angle_beta   90.00
_cell.angle_gamma   90.00
#
_symmetry.space_group_name_H-M   'P 1'
#
loop_
_entity.id
_entity.type
_entity.pdbx_description
1 polymer ?
#
loop_
_entity_poly.entity_id
_entity_poly.type
_entity_poly.pdbx_seq_one_letter_code
_entity_poly.pdbx_strand_id
1 'polypeptide(L)'
;PPDTLFYWAKEGHYNVVISMYHDQGLIPFKLLHFKDGVNVTMGLPIIRTSVDHGTAYDIAGKGIADEHSLVEAIKLAAKMAISL
;
A
#
# COMPACT_ATOMS: atom_id res chain seq x y z
N PRO A 1 11.98 1.70 -19.03
CA PRO A 1 10.54 1.46 -19.27
C PRO A 1 9.88 0.90 -18.01
N PRO A 2 8.61 1.20 -17.69
CA PRO A 2 7.96 0.76 -16.46
C PRO A 2 7.93 -0.77 -16.31
N ASP A 3 7.65 -1.49 -17.40
CA ASP A 3 7.65 -2.96 -17.48
C ASP A 3 8.98 -3.60 -17.02
N THR A 4 10.13 -3.08 -17.47
CA THR A 4 11.44 -3.56 -17.00
C THR A 4 11.77 -3.06 -15.59
N LEU A 5 11.31 -1.85 -15.24
CA LEU A 5 11.60 -1.23 -13.95
C LEU A 5 10.99 -2.04 -12.79
N PHE A 6 9.74 -2.47 -12.92
CA PHE A 6 9.06 -3.23 -11.86
C PHE A 6 9.63 -4.64 -11.67
N TYR A 7 10.21 -5.25 -12.71
CA TYR A 7 10.97 -6.49 -12.56
C TYR A 7 12.16 -6.28 -11.61
N TRP A 8 13.02 -5.29 -11.87
CA TRP A 8 14.18 -5.02 -11.02
C TRP A 8 13.80 -4.51 -9.63
N ALA A 9 12.71 -3.75 -9.51
CA ALA A 9 12.20 -3.32 -8.21
C ALA A 9 11.77 -4.51 -7.34
N LYS A 10 11.08 -5.50 -7.94
CA LYS A 10 10.72 -6.75 -7.27
C LYS A 10 11.96 -7.54 -6.82
N GLU A 11 13.01 -7.56 -7.63
CA GLU A 11 14.30 -8.20 -7.29
C GLU A 11 15.12 -7.40 -6.25
N GLY A 12 14.58 -6.29 -5.72
CA GLY A 12 15.19 -5.54 -4.61
C GLY A 12 16.25 -4.52 -5.02
N HIS A 13 16.38 -4.21 -6.31
CA HIS A 13 17.37 -3.25 -6.79
C HIS A 13 17.05 -1.79 -6.41
N TYR A 14 15.82 -1.51 -5.99
CA TYR A 14 15.34 -0.17 -5.65
C TYR A 14 14.55 -0.18 -4.35
N ASN A 15 14.73 0.85 -3.52
CA ASN A 15 13.92 1.03 -2.30
C ASN A 15 12.57 1.70 -2.58
N VAL A 16 12.47 2.52 -3.63
CA VAL A 16 11.27 3.29 -4.01
C VAL A 16 11.18 3.38 -5.53
N VAL A 17 9.96 3.27 -6.06
CA VAL A 17 9.63 3.52 -7.47
C VAL A 17 8.65 4.68 -7.57
N ILE A 18 8.95 5.67 -8.43
CA ILE A 18 8.04 6.79 -8.72
C ILE A 18 7.37 6.52 -10.06
N SER A 19 6.05 6.31 -10.02
CA SER A 19 5.22 6.17 -11.22
C SER A 19 4.63 7.50 -11.64
N MET A 20 4.48 7.72 -12.94
CA MET A 20 3.95 8.97 -13.49
C MET A 20 2.42 9.07 -13.35
N TYR A 21 1.74 7.93 -13.28
CA TYR A 21 0.29 7.86 -13.10
C TYR A 21 -0.12 6.61 -12.32
N HIS A 22 -1.36 6.62 -11.86
CA HIS A 22 -1.93 5.65 -10.91
C HIS A 22 -1.74 4.19 -11.35
N ASP A 23 -2.30 3.80 -12.49
CA ASP A 23 -2.31 2.39 -12.92
C ASP A 23 -0.91 1.88 -13.29
N GLN A 24 0.01 2.76 -13.67
CA GLN A 24 1.41 2.37 -13.91
C GLN A 24 2.06 1.77 -12.67
N GLY A 25 1.77 2.33 -11.49
CA GLY A 25 2.35 1.89 -10.22
C GLY A 25 1.47 0.92 -9.45
N LEU A 26 0.16 1.14 -9.43
CA LEU A 26 -0.74 0.35 -8.58
C LEU A 26 -1.01 -1.04 -9.14
N ILE A 27 -1.01 -1.26 -10.45
CA ILE A 27 -1.14 -2.62 -11.01
C ILE A 27 -0.02 -3.54 -10.50
N PRO A 28 1.27 -3.24 -10.72
CA PRO A 28 2.35 -4.11 -10.25
C PRO A 28 2.42 -4.18 -8.71
N PHE A 29 2.10 -3.09 -8.01
CA PHE A 29 2.02 -3.09 -6.55
C PHE A 29 0.96 -4.08 -6.04
N LYS A 30 -0.27 -4.01 -6.57
CA LYS A 30 -1.38 -4.91 -6.19
C LYS A 30 -1.12 -6.37 -6.53
N LEU A 31 -0.38 -6.65 -7.61
CA LEU A 31 0.01 -8.02 -7.96
C LEU A 31 0.91 -8.65 -6.90
N LEU A 32 1.76 -7.85 -6.24
CA LEU A 32 2.68 -8.32 -5.19
C LEU A 32 2.06 -8.23 -3.78
N HIS A 33 1.32 -7.15 -3.51
CA HIS A 33 0.86 -6.75 -2.17
C HIS A 33 -0.66 -6.59 -2.09
N PHE A 34 -1.41 -7.57 -2.63
CA PHE A 34 -2.86 -7.46 -2.72
C PHE A 34 -3.57 -7.32 -1.36
N LYS A 35 -2.99 -7.91 -0.30
CA LYS A 35 -3.61 -8.00 1.04
C LYS A 35 -2.90 -7.18 2.12
N ASP A 36 -1.62 -6.92 1.94
CA ASP A 36 -0.72 -6.30 2.92
C ASP A 36 -0.24 -4.91 2.48
N GLY A 37 -0.72 -4.42 1.33
CA GLY A 37 -0.46 -3.07 0.88
C GLY A 37 -0.98 -2.00 1.85
N VAL A 38 -0.18 -0.95 2.05
CA VAL A 38 -0.51 0.21 2.88
C VAL A 38 -0.36 1.49 2.05
N ASN A 39 -1.38 2.35 2.08
CA ASN A 39 -1.30 3.68 1.50
C ASN A 39 -0.76 4.68 2.54
N VAL A 40 0.31 5.38 2.20
CA VAL A 40 0.92 6.43 3.03
C VAL A 40 0.80 7.77 2.31
N THR A 41 0.30 8.80 3.01
CA THR A 41 0.26 10.17 2.46
C THR A 41 1.45 10.96 2.96
N MET A 42 2.37 11.25 2.06
CA MET A 42 3.57 12.04 2.32
C MET A 42 3.28 13.54 2.19
N GLY A 43 4.00 14.36 2.97
CA GLY A 43 3.93 15.83 2.89
C GLY A 43 2.92 16.50 3.83
N LEU A 44 2.18 15.73 4.64
CA LEU A 44 1.30 16.27 5.69
C LEU A 44 2.08 16.56 6.98
N PRO A 45 1.59 17.47 7.85
CA PRO A 45 2.17 17.73 9.18
C PRO A 45 1.83 16.65 10.22
N ILE A 46 1.17 15.56 9.80
CA ILE A 46 0.78 14.43 10.64
C ILE A 46 1.08 13.12 9.90
N ILE A 47 1.25 12.03 10.65
CA ILE A 47 1.33 10.69 10.09
C ILE A 47 -0.07 10.26 9.62
N ARG A 48 -0.19 9.88 8.35
CA ARG A 48 -1.44 9.36 7.79
C ARG A 48 -1.18 8.12 6.93
N THR A 49 -1.63 6.97 7.43
CA THR A 49 -1.73 5.71 6.70
C THR A 49 -3.19 5.37 6.41
N SER A 50 -3.44 4.47 5.46
CA SER A 50 -4.77 4.00 5.10
C SER A 50 -4.71 2.58 4.53
N VAL A 51 -5.84 1.89 4.59
CA VAL A 51 -6.06 0.64 3.84
C VAL A 51 -5.91 0.87 2.34
N ASP A 52 -5.61 -0.21 1.63
CA ASP A 52 -5.42 -0.23 0.18
C ASP A 52 -6.65 -0.82 -0.57
N HIS A 53 -7.67 -1.29 0.15
CA HIS A 53 -8.93 -1.78 -0.45
C HIS A 53 -10.03 -0.72 -0.48
N GLY A 54 -11.09 -1.00 -1.26
CA GLY A 54 -12.30 -0.20 -1.30
C GLY A 54 -13.28 -0.52 -0.16
N THR A 55 -14.52 -0.08 -0.30
CA THR A 55 -15.56 -0.17 0.74
C THR A 55 -16.18 -1.55 0.91
N ALA A 56 -16.10 -2.42 -0.11
CA ALA A 56 -16.63 -3.79 -0.10
C ALA A 56 -18.10 -3.87 0.39
N TYR A 57 -18.99 -3.07 -0.21
CA TYR A 57 -20.38 -2.95 0.21
C TYR A 57 -21.17 -4.26 0.19
N ASP A 58 -20.83 -5.17 -0.71
CA ASP A 58 -21.43 -6.49 -0.85
C ASP A 58 -21.18 -7.40 0.35
N ILE A 59 -20.18 -7.11 1.19
CA ILE A 59 -19.84 -7.89 2.39
C ILE A 59 -20.03 -7.13 3.71
N ALA A 60 -20.52 -5.89 3.66
CA ALA A 60 -20.75 -5.08 4.85
C ALA A 60 -21.71 -5.79 5.84
N GLY A 61 -21.30 -5.88 7.12
CA GLY A 61 -22.09 -6.52 8.17
C GLY A 61 -22.11 -8.06 8.15
N LYS A 62 -21.42 -8.71 7.21
CA LYS A 62 -21.40 -10.18 7.10
C LYS A 62 -20.31 -10.86 7.93
N GLY A 63 -19.37 -10.10 8.49
CA GLY A 63 -18.27 -10.63 9.32
C GLY A 63 -17.22 -11.42 8.52
N ILE A 64 -17.09 -11.18 7.22
CA ILE A 64 -16.17 -11.90 6.30
C ILE A 64 -15.11 -10.99 5.67
N ALA A 65 -14.97 -9.75 6.14
CA ALA A 65 -13.95 -8.83 5.66
C ALA A 65 -12.56 -9.26 6.16
N ASP A 66 -11.54 -9.13 5.31
CA ASP A 66 -10.14 -9.38 5.65
C ASP A 66 -9.52 -8.09 6.20
N GLU A 67 -9.19 -8.06 7.49
CA GLU A 67 -8.67 -6.89 8.20
C GLU A 67 -7.16 -6.65 8.00
N HIS A 68 -6.46 -7.55 7.28
CA HIS A 68 -5.00 -7.56 7.24
C HIS A 68 -4.40 -6.22 6.76
N SER A 69 -4.96 -5.60 5.72
CA SER A 69 -4.50 -4.28 5.23
C SER A 69 -4.65 -3.18 6.29
N LEU A 70 -5.72 -3.21 7.08
CA LEU A 70 -5.92 -2.24 8.18
C LEU A 70 -4.91 -2.45 9.30
N VAL A 71 -4.67 -3.72 9.66
CA VAL A 71 -3.67 -4.08 10.67
C VAL A 71 -2.28 -3.60 10.25
N GLU A 72 -1.88 -3.84 9.00
CA GLU A 72 -0.59 -3.37 8.49
C GLU A 72 -0.51 -1.83 8.41
N ALA A 73 -1.61 -1.15 8.06
CA ALA A 73 -1.65 0.32 8.07
C ALA A 73 -1.44 0.91 9.47
N ILE A 74 -2.02 0.28 10.51
CA ILE A 74 -1.84 0.68 11.91
C ILE A 74 -0.40 0.42 12.37
N LYS A 75 0.15 -0.77 12.09
CA LYS A 75 1.53 -1.12 12.45
C LYS A 75 2.54 -0.16 11.81
N LEU A 76 2.37 0.16 10.54
CA LEU A 76 3.26 1.09 9.85
C LEU A 76 3.18 2.49 10.45
N ALA A 77 1.98 3.00 10.76
CA ALA A 77 1.83 4.29 11.43
C ALA A 77 2.54 4.32 12.80
N ALA A 78 2.39 3.26 13.60
CA ALA A 78 3.06 3.12 14.89
C ALA A 78 4.59 3.09 14.73
N LYS A 79 5.10 2.37 13.72
CA LYS A 79 6.53 2.34 13.40
C LYS A 79 7.06 3.72 12.97
N MET A 80 6.30 4.45 12.14
CA MET A 80 6.66 5.81 11.73
C MET A 80 6.71 6.76 12.92
N ALA A 81 5.77 6.63 13.87
CA ALA A 81 5.69 7.50 15.05
C ALA A 81 6.88 7.37 16.01
N ILE A 82 7.56 6.22 16.04
CA ILE A 82 8.76 5.99 16.86
C ILE A 82 10.09 6.21 16.11
N SER A 83 10.02 6.46 14.79
CA SER A 83 11.20 6.63 13.94
C SER A 83 11.47 8.11 13.58
N LEU A 84 10.60 9.02 14.03
CA LEU A 84 10.75 10.46 13.96
C LEU A 84 11.33 10.99 15.28
#